data_AF-A0AAV9TDB5-F1
#
_entry.id   AF-A0AAV9TDB5-F1
#
_cell.length_a   1.000
_cell.length_b   1.000
_cell.length_c   1.000
_cell.angle_alpha   90.00
_cell.angle_beta   90.00
_cell.angle_gamma   90.00
#
_symmetry.space_group_name_H-M   'P 1'
#
loop_
_entity.id
_entity.type
_entity.pdbx_description
1 polymer ?
#
loop_
_entity_poly.entity_id
_entity_poly.type
_entity_poly.pdbx_seq_one_letter_code
_entity_poly.pdbx_strand_id
1 'polypeptide(L)'
;MDGMDPEQFNKTLAAINENINDDDGKELLVAIAALVISIVALVAALLQVAQQYYASAAGYSSCGSKVIGKWSESKKRILKFTEFRFEVQFETPVIFLCPPKNTKGPVKGQPIIFIDGSEKSLLESRSDPLGLPQKNIHDVSEKELAKQSVHTADNERASWVTLLSALQQMEKDSREWQKKQYRETVLHRPPKGSKESTQIETQEEMDQVLQGVSDKYTLTVAIQKKLRSWDTMPANVKKPYATTTWCHVVEMLAMLGVYWIEFNRTTDRYRAEGNGYTVTGEKVSDLGIMFTFQVYGHSRFESNRVIPVDETKELCFGFVPTIYKSNSDSRRLKLSNDEPKDLSILNFASRHEVAETLVLIGCNTNTVNYFSDSSTAQVSHLFPSKPL
;
A
#
# COMPACT_ATOMS: atom_id res chain seq x y z
N MET A 1 92.29 -21.50 40.74
CA MET A 1 90.84 -21.36 40.53
C MET A 1 90.24 -21.50 41.90
N ASP A 2 90.03 -20.37 42.59
CA ASP A 2 89.51 -20.37 43.96
C ASP A 2 88.07 -20.87 43.97
N GLY A 3 87.85 -21.94 44.72
CA GLY A 3 86.53 -22.51 44.96
C GLY A 3 85.72 -21.59 45.85
N MET A 4 84.48 -21.36 45.43
CA MET A 4 83.50 -20.57 46.16
C MET A 4 83.28 -21.17 47.57
N ASP A 5 83.40 -20.32 48.59
CA ASP A 5 83.24 -20.69 50.00
C ASP A 5 81.81 -21.19 50.29
N PRO A 6 81.63 -22.36 50.94
CA PRO A 6 80.31 -22.95 51.19
C PRO A 6 79.33 -22.06 51.99
N GLU A 7 79.83 -21.12 52.81
CA GLU A 7 78.97 -20.13 53.47
C GLU A 7 78.39 -19.11 52.50
N GLN A 8 79.17 -18.67 51.50
CA GLN A 8 78.72 -17.75 50.46
C GLN A 8 77.62 -18.36 49.58
N PHE A 9 77.73 -19.65 49.28
CA PHE A 9 76.75 -20.40 48.49
C PHE A 9 75.39 -20.53 49.22
N ASN A 10 75.42 -20.86 50.52
CA ASN A 10 74.20 -20.94 51.32
C ASN A 10 73.55 -19.57 51.52
N LYS A 11 74.34 -18.49 51.60
CA LYS A 11 73.84 -17.12 51.69
C LYS A 11 73.20 -16.64 50.38
N THR A 12 73.74 -17.07 49.23
CA THR A 12 73.12 -16.79 47.92
C THR A 12 71.84 -17.60 47.72
N LEU A 13 71.79 -18.86 48.16
CA LEU A 13 70.56 -19.66 48.16
C LEU A 13 69.47 -19.08 49.07
N ALA A 14 69.83 -18.59 50.26
CA ALA A 14 68.89 -17.93 51.17
C ALA A 14 68.34 -16.62 50.58
N ALA A 15 69.20 -15.80 49.94
CA ALA A 15 68.78 -14.56 49.26
C ALA A 15 67.93 -14.81 48.01
N ILE A 16 68.16 -15.91 47.29
CA ILE A 16 67.30 -16.34 46.17
C ILE A 16 65.96 -16.84 46.70
N ASN A 17 65.94 -17.60 47.80
CA ASN A 17 64.72 -18.12 48.41
C ASN A 17 63.86 -17.02 49.08
N GLU A 18 64.48 -15.98 49.65
CA GLU A 18 63.77 -14.78 50.13
C GLU A 18 63.21 -13.92 48.98
N ASN A 19 63.94 -13.80 47.86
CA ASN A 19 63.45 -13.08 46.68
C ASN A 19 62.34 -13.84 45.92
N ILE A 20 62.26 -15.16 46.05
CA ILE A 20 61.15 -15.97 45.51
C ILE A 20 59.88 -15.81 46.36
N ASN A 21 59.99 -15.60 47.67
CA ASN A 21 58.84 -15.28 48.53
C ASN A 21 58.27 -13.86 48.30
N ASP A 22 59.03 -12.97 47.66
CA ASP A 22 58.58 -11.64 47.20
C ASP A 22 57.87 -11.71 45.82
N ASP A 23 57.86 -12.90 45.21
CA ASP A 23 57.13 -13.22 43.97
C ASP A 23 55.69 -13.64 44.28
N ASP A 24 55.40 -14.29 45.42
CA ASP A 24 54.03 -14.63 45.85
C ASP A 24 53.10 -13.41 45.90
N GLY A 25 53.61 -12.25 46.35
CA GLY A 25 52.86 -11.00 46.37
C GLY A 25 52.61 -10.42 44.97
N LYS A 26 53.58 -10.58 44.06
CA LYS A 26 53.45 -10.16 42.66
C LYS A 26 52.55 -11.11 41.87
N GLU A 27 52.65 -12.41 42.10
CA GLU A 27 51.77 -13.44 41.56
C GLU A 27 50.33 -13.24 42.03
N LEU A 28 50.11 -12.92 43.31
CA LEU A 28 48.79 -12.59 43.83
C LEU A 28 48.23 -11.31 43.18
N LEU A 29 49.05 -10.26 43.05
CA LEU A 29 48.64 -9.02 42.37
C LEU A 29 48.33 -9.24 40.88
N VAL A 30 49.13 -10.06 40.20
CA VAL A 30 48.90 -10.45 38.81
C VAL A 30 47.63 -11.29 38.68
N ALA A 31 47.38 -12.22 39.60
CA ALA A 31 46.17 -13.04 39.62
C ALA A 31 44.91 -12.21 39.87
N ILE A 32 44.96 -11.25 40.81
CA ILE A 32 43.86 -10.31 41.07
C ILE A 32 43.63 -9.42 39.83
N ALA A 33 44.68 -8.89 39.23
CA ALA A 33 44.57 -8.08 38.02
C ALA A 33 43.97 -8.87 36.85
N ALA A 34 44.44 -10.11 36.64
CA ALA A 34 43.91 -11.02 35.62
C ALA A 34 42.42 -11.33 35.85
N LEU A 35 42.01 -11.55 37.10
CA LEU A 35 40.61 -11.78 37.46
C LEU A 35 39.75 -10.56 37.13
N VAL A 36 40.19 -9.35 37.50
CA VAL A 36 39.47 -8.11 37.18
C VAL A 36 39.36 -7.92 35.67
N ILE A 37 40.45 -8.12 34.91
CA ILE A 37 40.44 -8.04 33.45
C ILE A 37 39.48 -9.07 32.84
N SER A 38 39.46 -10.30 33.36
CA SER A 38 38.56 -11.37 32.89
C SER A 38 37.08 -11.04 33.14
N ILE A 39 36.76 -10.43 34.28
CA ILE A 39 35.39 -10.01 34.62
C ILE A 39 34.96 -8.87 33.69
N VAL A 40 35.81 -7.87 33.48
CA VAL A 40 35.52 -6.76 32.56
C VAL A 40 35.34 -7.27 31.13
N ALA A 41 36.20 -8.18 30.68
CA ALA A 41 36.09 -8.81 29.37
C ALA A 41 34.79 -9.63 29.23
N LEU A 42 34.39 -10.36 30.28
CA LEU A 42 33.14 -11.11 30.31
C LEU A 42 31.93 -10.18 30.21
N VAL A 43 31.91 -9.07 30.96
CA VAL A 43 30.84 -8.07 30.89
C VAL A 43 30.77 -7.43 29.51
N ALA A 44 31.92 -7.10 28.91
CA ALA A 44 31.96 -6.56 27.55
C ALA A 44 31.43 -7.57 26.51
N ALA A 45 31.80 -8.84 26.63
CA ALA A 45 31.29 -9.90 25.76
C ALA A 45 29.77 -10.10 25.92
N LEU A 46 29.26 -10.07 27.16
CA LEU A 46 27.81 -10.15 27.42
C LEU A 46 27.06 -8.96 26.83
N LEU A 47 27.60 -7.74 26.92
CA LEU A 47 27.02 -6.55 26.31
C LEU A 47 27.06 -6.60 24.78
N GLN A 48 28.12 -7.13 24.19
CA GLN A 48 28.22 -7.33 22.73
C GLN A 48 27.18 -8.36 22.25
N VAL A 49 27.03 -9.48 22.95
CA VAL A 49 25.99 -10.48 22.63
C VAL A 49 24.61 -9.87 22.81
N ALA A 50 24.36 -9.10 23.87
CA ALA A 50 23.09 -8.41 24.08
C ALA A 50 22.80 -7.39 22.96
N GLN A 51 23.80 -6.60 22.53
CA GLN A 51 23.66 -5.68 21.41
C GLN A 51 23.33 -6.42 20.10
N GLN A 52 24.03 -7.52 19.80
CA GLN A 52 23.74 -8.35 18.64
C GLN A 52 22.34 -8.97 18.70
N TYR A 53 21.92 -9.38 19.89
CA TYR A 53 20.59 -9.90 20.16
C TYR A 53 19.49 -8.85 19.97
N TYR A 54 19.68 -7.61 20.43
CA TYR A 54 18.76 -6.50 20.18
C TYR A 54 18.75 -6.07 18.70
N ALA A 55 19.91 -6.09 18.04
CA ALA A 55 20.04 -5.78 16.62
C ALA A 55 19.29 -6.79 15.72
N SER A 56 19.09 -8.03 16.19
CA SER A 56 18.31 -9.03 15.47
C SER A 56 16.84 -8.62 15.25
N ALA A 57 16.31 -7.66 16.03
CA ALA A 57 14.96 -7.14 15.91
C ALA A 57 14.85 -5.87 15.03
N ALA A 58 15.76 -5.66 14.08
CA ALA A 58 15.87 -4.45 13.24
C ALA A 58 14.55 -4.01 12.57
N GLY A 59 13.62 -4.94 12.30
CA GLY A 59 12.31 -4.63 11.71
C GLY A 59 11.24 -4.09 12.64
N TYR A 60 11.47 -4.11 13.95
CA TYR A 60 10.43 -3.76 14.91
C TYR A 60 10.08 -2.28 14.91
N SER A 61 11.07 -1.40 14.67
CA SER A 61 10.89 0.05 14.53
C SER A 61 10.17 0.39 13.22
N SER A 62 10.50 -0.32 12.13
CA SER A 62 9.88 -0.15 10.81
C SER A 62 8.40 -0.56 10.76
N CYS A 63 7.93 -1.36 11.71
CA CYS A 63 6.53 -1.77 11.84
C CYS A 63 5.79 -0.99 12.97
N GLY A 64 6.25 0.21 13.29
CA GLY A 64 5.61 1.09 14.29
C GLY A 64 4.28 1.69 13.81
N SER A 65 3.50 2.23 14.74
CA SER A 65 2.23 2.92 14.44
C SER A 65 2.40 4.14 13.53
N LYS A 66 3.55 4.84 13.61
CA LYS A 66 3.90 5.92 12.69
C LYS A 66 4.03 5.45 11.23
N VAL A 67 4.51 4.22 11.01
CA VAL A 67 4.78 3.69 9.66
C VAL A 67 3.52 3.03 9.07
N ILE A 68 2.89 2.12 9.82
CA ILE A 68 1.77 1.29 9.32
C ILE A 68 0.42 1.59 9.98
N GLY A 69 0.32 2.63 10.81
CA GLY A 69 -0.92 2.99 11.49
C GLY A 69 -1.39 1.91 12.47
N LYS A 70 -2.72 1.70 12.53
CA LYS A 70 -3.37 0.67 13.36
C LYS A 70 -2.95 -0.76 13.02
N TRP A 71 -2.37 -1.01 11.84
CA TRP A 71 -1.81 -2.32 11.51
C TRP A 71 -0.65 -2.74 12.41
N SER A 72 -0.02 -1.78 13.10
CA SER A 72 1.04 -2.03 14.09
C SER A 72 0.58 -2.89 15.28
N GLU A 73 -0.73 -2.97 15.56
CA GLU A 73 -1.31 -3.85 16.57
C GLU A 73 -1.07 -5.34 16.29
N SER A 74 -0.89 -5.71 15.01
CA SER A 74 -0.61 -7.09 14.61
C SER A 74 0.84 -7.53 14.84
N LYS A 75 1.73 -6.58 15.18
CA LYS A 75 3.15 -6.82 15.29
C LYS A 75 3.47 -7.70 16.50
N LYS A 76 4.21 -8.78 16.28
CA LYS A 76 4.66 -9.70 17.33
C LYS A 76 6.16 -9.98 17.20
N ARG A 77 6.84 -10.13 18.33
CA ARG A 77 8.21 -10.65 18.40
C ARG A 77 8.13 -12.12 18.82
N ILE A 78 8.68 -13.01 18.01
CA ILE A 78 8.70 -14.45 18.28
C ILE A 78 10.14 -14.90 18.41
N LEU A 79 10.44 -15.64 19.49
CA LEU A 79 11.78 -16.20 19.70
C LEU A 79 11.93 -17.47 18.87
N LYS A 80 12.90 -17.50 17.96
CA LYS A 80 13.31 -18.71 17.24
C LYS A 80 14.47 -19.35 18.00
N PHE A 81 14.15 -20.31 18.87
CA PHE A 81 15.14 -21.03 19.68
C PHE A 81 16.19 -21.77 18.84
N THR A 82 15.84 -22.24 17.64
CA THR A 82 16.76 -22.93 16.73
C THR A 82 17.87 -22.04 16.20
N GLU A 83 17.63 -20.74 16.09
CA GLU A 83 18.55 -19.75 15.52
C GLU A 83 19.00 -18.71 16.56
N PHE A 84 18.58 -18.88 17.83
CA PHE A 84 18.82 -17.95 18.94
C PHE A 84 18.59 -16.46 18.59
N ARG A 85 17.51 -16.17 17.85
CA ARG A 85 17.16 -14.79 17.45
C ARG A 85 15.66 -14.52 17.52
N PHE A 86 15.29 -13.25 17.54
CA PHE A 86 13.89 -12.83 17.41
C PHE A 86 13.50 -12.63 15.95
N GLU A 87 12.36 -13.19 15.58
CA GLU A 87 11.65 -12.86 14.35
C GLU A 87 10.58 -11.81 14.64
N VAL A 88 10.50 -10.79 13.79
CA VAL A 88 9.42 -9.79 13.83
C VAL A 88 8.36 -10.20 12.81
N GLN A 89 7.18 -10.58 13.29
CA GLN A 89 6.01 -10.88 12.46
C GLN A 89 5.02 -9.73 12.49
N PHE A 90 4.36 -9.47 11.36
CA PHE A 90 3.37 -8.41 11.21
C PHE A 90 2.39 -8.76 10.08
N GLU A 91 1.21 -8.12 10.09
CA GLU A 91 0.23 -8.28 9.02
C GLU A 91 0.34 -7.14 7.99
N THR A 92 0.13 -7.48 6.73
CA THR A 92 0.03 -6.53 5.61
C THR A 92 -1.23 -6.81 4.80
N PRO A 93 -1.83 -5.79 4.16
CA PRO A 93 -3.00 -6.02 3.33
C PRO A 93 -2.60 -6.61 1.97
N VAL A 94 -3.40 -7.58 1.54
CA VAL A 94 -3.54 -7.95 0.13
C VAL A 94 -4.78 -7.23 -0.39
N ILE A 95 -4.59 -6.28 -1.29
CA ILE A 95 -5.65 -5.41 -1.83
C ILE A 95 -6.03 -5.90 -3.21
N PHE A 96 -7.31 -6.08 -3.47
CA PHE A 96 -7.82 -6.57 -4.75
C PHE A 96 -9.23 -6.05 -5.00
N LEU A 97 -9.66 -6.02 -6.25
CA LEU A 97 -11.06 -5.72 -6.58
C LEU A 97 -11.83 -7.00 -6.82
N CYS A 98 -13.07 -7.04 -6.36
CA CYS A 98 -13.97 -8.15 -6.59
C CYS A 98 -15.44 -7.70 -6.53
N PRO A 99 -16.38 -8.57 -6.93
CA PRO A 99 -17.79 -8.32 -6.68
C PRO A 99 -18.12 -8.19 -5.19
N PRO A 100 -19.10 -7.37 -4.78
CA PRO A 100 -19.44 -7.17 -3.35
C PRO A 100 -19.85 -8.42 -2.59
N LYS A 101 -20.31 -9.46 -3.29
CA LYS A 101 -20.74 -10.74 -2.70
C LYS A 101 -19.68 -11.84 -2.84
N ASN A 102 -18.43 -11.48 -3.11
CA ASN A 102 -17.37 -12.44 -3.35
C ASN A 102 -16.96 -13.17 -2.05
N THR A 103 -16.85 -14.50 -2.13
CA THR A 103 -16.44 -15.35 -0.99
C THR A 103 -15.04 -15.93 -1.15
N LYS A 104 -14.40 -15.75 -2.32
CA LYS A 104 -13.10 -16.34 -2.64
C LYS A 104 -12.04 -15.25 -2.81
N GLY A 105 -11.13 -15.17 -1.85
CA GLY A 105 -10.03 -14.21 -1.86
C GLY A 105 -8.67 -14.85 -2.21
N PRO A 106 -7.66 -14.05 -2.57
CA PRO A 106 -6.30 -14.50 -2.86
C PRO A 106 -5.58 -15.16 -1.67
N VAL A 107 -5.95 -14.83 -0.43
CA VAL A 107 -5.39 -15.42 0.80
C VAL A 107 -6.35 -16.48 1.33
N LYS A 108 -5.89 -17.74 1.36
CA LYS A 108 -6.68 -18.88 1.86
C LYS A 108 -6.94 -18.76 3.36
N GLY A 109 -8.19 -18.99 3.79
CA GLY A 109 -8.56 -19.05 5.21
C GLY A 109 -8.62 -17.70 5.93
N GLN A 110 -8.49 -16.58 5.21
CA GLN A 110 -8.59 -15.23 5.78
C GLN A 110 -9.90 -14.57 5.36
N PRO A 111 -10.59 -13.85 6.27
CA PRO A 111 -11.82 -13.16 5.93
C PRO A 111 -11.56 -12.03 4.94
N ILE A 112 -12.49 -11.83 4.02
CA ILE A 112 -12.48 -10.71 3.08
C ILE A 112 -13.17 -9.54 3.75
N ILE A 113 -12.49 -8.39 3.79
CA ILE A 113 -13.04 -7.15 4.33
C ILE A 113 -13.30 -6.23 3.13
N PHE A 114 -14.53 -5.76 2.99
CA PHE A 114 -14.92 -4.88 1.89
C PHE A 114 -14.77 -3.41 2.32
N ILE A 115 -14.20 -2.60 1.42
CA ILE A 115 -14.02 -1.17 1.63
C ILE A 115 -15.30 -0.47 1.16
N ASP A 116 -16.15 -0.15 2.13
CA ASP A 116 -17.44 0.50 1.89
C ASP A 116 -17.55 1.84 2.61
N GLY A 117 -16.46 2.48 3.06
CA GLY A 117 -16.44 3.76 3.78
C GLY A 117 -17.30 3.87 5.06
N SER A 118 -17.92 2.79 5.53
CA SER A 118 -18.61 2.75 6.83
C SER A 118 -17.61 2.75 7.98
N GLU A 119 -18.06 3.14 9.18
CA GLU A 119 -17.22 3.07 10.39
C GLU A 119 -16.76 1.63 10.68
N LYS A 120 -17.61 0.64 10.40
CA LYS A 120 -17.27 -0.78 10.54
C LYS A 120 -16.14 -1.18 9.60
N SER A 121 -16.26 -0.84 8.32
CA SER A 121 -15.21 -1.08 7.32
C SER A 121 -13.90 -0.40 7.70
N LEU A 122 -13.95 0.85 8.17
CA LEU A 122 -12.78 1.61 8.61
C LEU A 122 -12.03 0.90 9.77
N LEU A 123 -12.77 0.40 10.76
CA LEU A 123 -12.22 -0.33 11.91
C LEU A 123 -11.65 -1.69 11.49
N GLU A 124 -12.38 -2.47 10.71
CA GLU A 124 -11.95 -3.80 10.25
C GLU A 124 -10.72 -3.72 9.35
N SER A 125 -10.67 -2.70 8.48
CA SER A 125 -9.54 -2.43 7.58
C SER A 125 -8.34 -1.78 8.26
N ARG A 126 -8.45 -1.44 9.55
CA ARG A 126 -7.44 -0.72 10.33
C ARG A 126 -6.95 0.53 9.60
N SER A 127 -7.88 1.20 8.92
CA SER A 127 -7.61 2.45 8.21
C SER A 127 -7.84 3.63 9.15
N ASP A 128 -7.16 4.72 8.86
CA ASP A 128 -7.37 5.99 9.55
C ASP A 128 -8.03 6.98 8.59
N PRO A 129 -8.89 7.90 9.06
CA PRO A 129 -9.39 8.98 8.21
C PRO A 129 -8.21 9.81 7.65
N LEU A 130 -8.28 10.16 6.37
CA LEU A 130 -7.29 11.03 5.75
C LEU A 130 -7.47 12.46 6.31
N GLY A 131 -6.37 13.13 6.68
CA GLY A 131 -6.41 14.52 7.18
C GLY A 131 -6.55 14.71 8.69
N LEU A 132 -6.61 13.64 9.50
CA LEU A 132 -6.57 13.76 10.96
C LEU A 132 -5.27 13.18 11.53
N PRO A 133 -4.34 13.99 12.05
CA PRO A 133 -3.41 13.48 13.05
C PRO A 133 -4.22 12.98 14.26
N GLN A 134 -3.65 12.06 15.04
CA GLN A 134 -4.20 11.47 16.28
C GLN A 134 -4.49 12.47 17.42
N LYS A 135 -4.76 13.75 17.12
CA LYS A 135 -5.22 14.75 18.09
C LYS A 135 -6.75 14.87 18.04
N ASN A 136 -7.31 14.94 19.24
CA ASN A 136 -8.73 14.97 19.58
C ASN A 136 -9.60 15.74 18.58
N ILE A 137 -10.68 15.10 18.17
CA ILE A 137 -11.66 15.48 17.13
C ILE A 137 -12.45 16.78 17.47
N HIS A 138 -12.21 17.40 18.62
CA HIS A 138 -13.11 18.45 19.13
C HIS A 138 -12.74 19.90 18.81
N ASP A 139 -11.61 20.22 18.18
CA ASP A 139 -11.13 21.62 18.11
C ASP A 139 -10.40 22.04 16.80
N VAL A 140 -10.74 21.47 15.64
CA VAL A 140 -10.04 21.86 14.39
C VAL A 140 -10.86 22.88 13.58
N SER A 141 -10.36 24.11 13.50
CA SER A 141 -10.93 25.22 12.71
C SER A 141 -10.73 25.00 11.20
N GLU A 142 -11.67 25.47 10.36
CA GLU A 142 -11.57 25.45 8.88
C GLU A 142 -10.26 26.07 8.33
N LYS A 143 -9.67 27.02 9.06
CA LYS A 143 -8.37 27.61 8.71
C LYS A 143 -7.19 26.65 8.95
N GLU A 144 -7.31 25.72 9.88
CA GLU A 144 -6.31 24.67 10.09
C GLU A 144 -6.43 23.57 9.03
N LEU A 145 -7.63 23.20 8.58
CA LEU A 145 -7.82 22.32 7.41
C LEU A 145 -7.19 22.91 6.14
N ALA A 146 -7.35 24.23 5.91
CA ALA A 146 -6.74 24.91 4.77
C ALA A 146 -5.20 24.99 4.86
N LYS A 147 -4.62 25.12 6.07
CA LYS A 147 -3.17 25.03 6.27
C LYS A 147 -2.64 23.59 6.20
N GLN A 148 -3.44 22.61 6.60
CA GLN A 148 -3.13 21.17 6.49
C GLN A 148 -3.20 20.66 5.04
N SER A 149 -3.87 21.40 4.14
CA SER A 149 -3.84 21.17 2.68
C SER A 149 -2.44 21.30 2.07
N VAL A 150 -1.49 21.93 2.78
CA VAL A 150 -0.07 22.02 2.38
C VAL A 150 0.76 21.16 3.34
N HIS A 151 0.43 19.87 3.46
CA HIS A 151 1.27 18.95 4.22
C HIS A 151 2.48 18.55 3.35
N THR A 152 3.69 18.82 3.82
CA THR A 152 4.89 18.18 3.28
C THR A 152 4.71 16.67 3.35
N ALA A 153 4.99 15.95 2.27
CA ALA A 153 4.74 14.51 2.20
C ALA A 153 5.31 13.79 3.44
N ASP A 154 4.44 13.19 4.25
CA ASP A 154 4.86 12.35 5.37
C ASP A 154 5.49 11.08 4.80
N ASN A 155 6.80 11.16 4.58
CA ASN A 155 7.59 10.07 4.05
C ASN A 155 7.95 9.04 5.13
N GLU A 156 7.42 9.11 6.35
CA GLU A 156 7.59 8.04 7.34
C GLU A 156 6.53 6.95 7.15
N ARG A 157 5.32 7.32 6.76
CA ARG A 157 4.20 6.40 6.56
C ARG A 157 4.38 5.49 5.33
N ALA A 158 3.84 4.27 5.40
CA ALA A 158 3.74 3.40 4.25
C ALA A 158 2.62 3.89 3.31
N SER A 159 2.92 4.00 2.01
CA SER A 159 2.03 4.59 1.00
C SER A 159 0.68 3.86 0.87
N TRP A 160 0.66 2.55 1.08
CA TRP A 160 -0.58 1.76 1.03
C TRP A 160 -1.55 2.11 2.17
N VAL A 161 -1.06 2.62 3.30
CA VAL A 161 -1.96 3.08 4.38
C VAL A 161 -2.72 4.30 3.91
N THR A 162 -2.02 5.24 3.28
CA THR A 162 -2.61 6.43 2.65
C THR A 162 -3.59 6.04 1.54
N LEU A 163 -3.26 5.04 0.73
CA LEU A 163 -4.17 4.49 -0.29
C LEU A 163 -5.47 3.95 0.33
N LEU A 164 -5.37 3.12 1.39
CA LEU A 164 -6.56 2.59 2.06
C LEU A 164 -7.42 3.70 2.67
N SER A 165 -6.79 4.70 3.27
CA SER A 165 -7.49 5.88 3.77
C SER A 165 -8.20 6.63 2.65
N ALA A 166 -7.57 6.77 1.47
CA ALA A 166 -8.15 7.46 0.32
C ALA A 166 -9.35 6.70 -0.25
N LEU A 167 -9.28 5.36 -0.31
CA LEU A 167 -10.38 4.52 -0.76
C LEU A 167 -11.57 4.56 0.20
N GLN A 168 -11.32 4.55 1.52
CA GLN A 168 -12.38 4.72 2.52
C GLN A 168 -13.02 6.12 2.43
N GLN A 169 -12.19 7.16 2.25
CA GLN A 169 -12.66 8.53 2.10
C GLN A 169 -13.51 8.70 0.84
N MET A 170 -13.04 8.19 -0.31
CA MET A 170 -13.79 8.19 -1.56
C MET A 170 -15.18 7.61 -1.37
N GLU A 171 -15.27 6.44 -0.71
CA GLU A 171 -16.54 5.80 -0.44
C GLU A 171 -17.44 6.66 0.47
N LYS A 172 -16.89 7.17 1.57
CA LYS A 172 -17.61 7.99 2.54
C LYS A 172 -18.14 9.29 1.92
N ASP A 173 -17.25 10.09 1.35
CA ASP A 173 -17.54 11.41 0.81
C ASP A 173 -18.60 11.32 -0.31
N SER A 174 -18.52 10.29 -1.15
CA SER A 174 -19.52 10.08 -2.20
C SER A 174 -20.89 9.70 -1.66
N ARG A 175 -20.97 8.87 -0.62
CA ARG A 175 -22.27 8.55 -0.01
C ARG A 175 -22.87 9.75 0.69
N GLU A 176 -22.06 10.56 1.36
CA GLU A 176 -22.51 11.82 1.96
C GLU A 176 -23.02 12.79 0.90
N TRP A 177 -22.30 12.93 -0.22
CA TRP A 177 -22.72 13.74 -1.36
C TRP A 177 -24.02 13.21 -1.99
N GLN A 178 -24.12 11.90 -2.24
CA GLN A 178 -25.35 11.28 -2.74
C GLN A 178 -26.53 11.53 -1.80
N LYS A 179 -26.36 11.32 -0.47
CA LYS A 179 -27.39 11.62 0.54
C LYS A 179 -27.85 13.08 0.44
N LYS A 180 -26.92 14.02 0.29
CA LYS A 180 -27.22 15.44 0.12
C LYS A 180 -28.00 15.71 -1.17
N GLN A 181 -27.58 15.15 -2.31
CA GLN A 181 -28.27 15.32 -3.59
C GLN A 181 -29.69 14.74 -3.58
N TYR A 182 -29.89 13.57 -2.98
CA TYR A 182 -31.22 12.99 -2.83
C TYR A 182 -32.11 13.86 -1.94
N ARG A 183 -31.60 14.35 -0.79
CA ARG A 183 -32.34 15.30 0.05
C ARG A 183 -32.76 16.53 -0.73
N GLU A 184 -31.82 17.20 -1.39
CA GLU A 184 -32.09 18.43 -2.16
C GLU A 184 -33.06 18.19 -3.33
N THR A 185 -32.93 17.07 -4.05
CA THR A 185 -33.74 16.79 -5.25
C THR A 185 -35.16 16.33 -4.90
N VAL A 186 -35.30 15.44 -3.90
CA VAL A 186 -36.60 14.88 -3.48
C VAL A 186 -37.42 15.91 -2.70
N LEU A 187 -36.80 16.72 -1.83
CA LEU A 187 -37.51 17.73 -1.05
C LEU A 187 -38.00 18.92 -1.91
N HIS A 188 -37.38 19.19 -3.06
CA HIS A 188 -37.66 20.40 -3.85
C HIS A 188 -38.29 20.15 -5.23
N ARG A 189 -38.28 18.93 -5.77
CA ARG A 189 -38.93 18.64 -7.07
C ARG A 189 -39.64 17.29 -7.05
N PRO A 190 -40.99 17.23 -6.95
CA PRO A 190 -41.71 16.00 -7.21
C PRO A 190 -41.44 15.56 -8.67
N PRO A 191 -41.27 14.26 -8.96
CA PRO A 191 -41.07 13.78 -10.32
C PRO A 191 -42.25 14.20 -11.19
N LYS A 192 -42.02 15.00 -12.22
CA LYS A 192 -43.04 15.26 -13.24
C LYS A 192 -43.25 13.97 -14.03
N GLY A 193 -44.24 13.16 -13.66
CA GLY A 193 -44.85 12.21 -14.61
C GLY A 193 -45.16 10.78 -14.17
N SER A 194 -45.08 10.39 -12.89
CA SER A 194 -45.60 9.07 -12.48
C SER A 194 -46.54 9.20 -11.28
N LYS A 195 -47.73 8.57 -11.39
CA LYS A 195 -48.75 8.51 -10.32
C LYS A 195 -48.35 7.58 -9.16
N GLU A 196 -47.10 7.12 -9.14
CA GLU A 196 -46.49 6.21 -8.17
C GLU A 196 -45.17 6.78 -7.61
N SER A 197 -45.01 8.10 -7.61
CA SER A 197 -43.86 8.72 -6.94
C SER A 197 -44.02 8.55 -5.43
N THR A 198 -43.41 7.50 -4.89
CA THR A 198 -43.23 7.32 -3.45
C THR A 198 -42.53 8.58 -2.93
N GLN A 199 -43.24 9.39 -2.15
CA GLN A 199 -42.64 10.51 -1.45
C GLN A 199 -41.68 9.88 -0.43
N ILE A 200 -40.38 9.95 -0.68
CA ILE A 200 -39.37 9.49 0.28
C ILE A 200 -39.32 10.58 1.35
N GLU A 201 -40.11 10.41 2.40
CA GLU A 201 -40.24 11.37 3.50
C GLU A 201 -39.37 10.96 4.70
N THR A 202 -38.99 9.68 4.79
CA THR A 202 -38.30 9.13 5.96
C THR A 202 -36.82 8.84 5.68
N GLN A 203 -35.96 9.07 6.69
CA GLN A 203 -34.53 8.72 6.64
C GLN A 203 -34.30 7.22 6.34
N GLU A 204 -35.22 6.35 6.78
CA GLU A 204 -35.18 4.90 6.53
C GLU A 204 -35.42 4.55 5.05
N GLU A 205 -36.35 5.24 4.38
CA GLU A 205 -36.64 5.05 2.96
C GLU A 205 -35.46 5.55 2.10
N MET A 206 -34.82 6.64 2.52
CA MET A 206 -33.58 7.11 1.90
C MET A 206 -32.45 6.08 1.99
N ASP A 207 -32.24 5.50 3.17
CA ASP A 207 -31.20 4.49 3.35
C ASP A 207 -31.53 3.21 2.56
N GLN A 208 -32.80 2.84 2.39
CA GLN A 208 -33.22 1.76 1.48
C GLN A 208 -32.93 2.06 0.00
N VAL A 209 -33.19 3.28 -0.47
CA VAL A 209 -32.88 3.68 -1.86
C VAL A 209 -31.38 3.65 -2.11
N LEU A 210 -30.58 4.15 -1.17
CA LEU A 210 -29.12 4.12 -1.25
C LEU A 210 -28.58 2.70 -1.19
N GLN A 211 -29.21 1.82 -0.41
CA GLN A 211 -28.90 0.39 -0.41
C GLN A 211 -29.22 -0.22 -1.78
N GLY A 212 -30.37 0.10 -2.38
CA GLY A 212 -30.74 -0.37 -3.72
C GLY A 212 -29.80 0.12 -4.82
N VAL A 213 -29.21 1.32 -4.69
CA VAL A 213 -28.14 1.80 -5.58
C VAL A 213 -26.84 1.04 -5.33
N SER A 214 -26.48 0.83 -4.06
CA SER A 214 -25.28 0.09 -3.69
C SER A 214 -25.33 -1.38 -4.12
N ASP A 215 -26.52 -1.97 -4.12
CA ASP A 215 -26.75 -3.34 -4.61
C ASP A 215 -26.52 -3.48 -6.12
N LYS A 216 -26.53 -2.38 -6.87
CA LYS A 216 -26.17 -2.35 -8.30
C LYS A 216 -24.67 -2.24 -8.53
N TYR A 217 -23.87 -1.95 -7.49
CA TYR A 217 -22.42 -1.96 -7.64
C TYR A 217 -21.96 -3.38 -7.92
N THR A 218 -21.28 -3.57 -9.05
CA THR A 218 -20.74 -4.88 -9.41
C THR A 218 -19.27 -5.02 -9.01
N LEU A 219 -18.64 -3.92 -8.59
CA LEU A 219 -17.25 -3.84 -8.21
C LEU A 219 -17.07 -3.19 -6.84
N THR A 220 -16.17 -3.74 -6.03
CA THR A 220 -15.74 -3.13 -4.76
C THR A 220 -14.28 -3.45 -4.49
N VAL A 221 -13.60 -2.58 -3.75
CA VAL A 221 -12.26 -2.87 -3.22
C VAL A 221 -12.39 -3.75 -1.99
N ALA A 222 -11.60 -4.81 -1.95
CA ALA A 222 -11.53 -5.71 -0.83
C ALA A 222 -10.08 -5.87 -0.36
N ILE A 223 -9.94 -6.21 0.92
CA ILE A 223 -8.65 -6.50 1.53
C ILE A 223 -8.67 -7.84 2.27
N GLN A 224 -7.52 -8.50 2.30
CA GLN A 224 -7.26 -9.64 3.18
C GLN A 224 -5.96 -9.44 3.94
N LYS A 225 -5.97 -9.83 5.22
CA LYS A 225 -4.78 -9.75 6.08
C LYS A 225 -3.83 -10.89 5.73
N LYS A 226 -2.56 -10.57 5.47
CA LYS A 226 -1.51 -11.56 5.22
C LYS A 226 -0.39 -11.38 6.24
N LEU A 227 -0.13 -12.44 6.99
CA LEU A 227 1.00 -12.51 7.92
C LEU A 227 2.32 -12.54 7.13
N ARG A 228 3.28 -11.71 7.52
CA ARG A 228 4.63 -11.62 6.97
C ARG A 228 5.66 -11.60 8.09
N SER A 229 6.87 -12.00 7.73
CA SER A 229 8.05 -11.91 8.58
C SER A 229 9.01 -10.86 8.03
N TRP A 230 9.59 -10.07 8.91
CA TRP A 230 10.59 -9.08 8.55
C TRP A 230 11.85 -9.72 7.95
N ASP A 231 12.17 -10.96 8.34
CA ASP A 231 13.32 -11.70 7.81
C ASP A 231 13.21 -11.93 6.29
N THR A 232 11.99 -11.93 5.75
CA THR A 232 11.71 -12.13 4.32
C THR A 232 11.64 -10.81 3.54
N MET A 233 11.85 -9.67 4.20
CA MET A 233 11.83 -8.36 3.55
C MET A 233 13.15 -8.12 2.80
N PRO A 234 13.12 -7.71 1.53
CA PRO A 234 14.32 -7.34 0.81
C PRO A 234 15.05 -6.16 1.47
N ALA A 235 16.38 -6.16 1.41
CA ALA A 235 17.21 -5.19 2.11
C ALA A 235 16.99 -3.73 1.66
N ASN A 236 16.54 -3.52 0.42
CA ASN A 236 16.20 -2.20 -0.12
C ASN A 236 14.84 -1.67 0.36
N VAL A 237 13.99 -2.51 0.95
CA VAL A 237 12.65 -2.11 1.40
C VAL A 237 12.63 -1.90 2.90
N LYS A 238 12.62 -0.62 3.30
CA LYS A 238 12.66 -0.20 4.71
C LYS A 238 11.28 -0.14 5.39
N LYS A 239 10.19 -0.30 4.65
CA LYS A 239 8.81 -0.21 5.15
C LYS A 239 7.98 -1.43 4.70
N PRO A 240 7.03 -1.91 5.51
CA PRO A 240 6.10 -2.95 5.08
C PRO A 240 5.37 -2.58 3.79
N TYR A 241 5.32 -3.50 2.82
CA TYR A 241 4.60 -3.32 1.56
C TYR A 241 3.29 -4.11 1.53
N ALA A 242 2.27 -3.56 0.87
CA ALA A 242 1.05 -4.26 0.54
C ALA A 242 1.23 -5.10 -0.73
N THR A 243 0.35 -6.07 -0.97
CA THR A 243 0.38 -6.89 -2.19
C THR A 243 -0.89 -6.69 -2.98
N THR A 244 -0.77 -6.47 -4.28
CA THR A 244 -1.88 -6.34 -5.21
C THR A 244 -1.39 -6.73 -6.62
N THR A 245 -2.29 -6.81 -7.59
CA THR A 245 -1.94 -7.02 -9.00
C THR A 245 -1.97 -5.69 -9.74
N TRP A 246 -1.20 -5.58 -10.83
CA TRP A 246 -1.14 -4.35 -11.62
C TRP A 246 -2.52 -3.95 -12.19
N CYS A 247 -3.35 -4.91 -12.58
CA CYS A 247 -4.72 -4.61 -13.04
C CYS A 247 -5.56 -3.97 -11.94
N HIS A 248 -5.49 -4.50 -10.71
CA HIS A 248 -6.19 -3.91 -9.59
C HIS A 248 -5.66 -2.53 -9.22
N VAL A 249 -4.36 -2.26 -9.38
CA VAL A 249 -3.83 -0.90 -9.21
C VAL A 249 -4.44 0.05 -10.23
N VAL A 250 -4.43 -0.31 -11.52
CA VAL A 250 -5.03 0.51 -12.58
C VAL A 250 -6.49 0.81 -12.27
N GLU A 251 -7.27 -0.22 -11.88
CA GLU A 251 -8.69 -0.09 -11.55
C GLU A 251 -8.91 0.78 -10.29
N MET A 252 -8.14 0.59 -9.21
CA MET A 252 -8.23 1.41 -7.99
C MET A 252 -7.92 2.88 -8.25
N LEU A 253 -6.89 3.15 -9.06
CA LEU A 253 -6.51 4.51 -9.40
C LEU A 253 -7.58 5.19 -10.26
N ALA A 254 -8.15 4.47 -11.22
CA ALA A 254 -9.28 4.97 -12.00
C ALA A 254 -10.49 5.31 -11.12
N MET A 255 -10.83 4.46 -10.14
CA MET A 255 -11.91 4.74 -9.18
C MET A 255 -11.63 6.01 -8.34
N LEU A 256 -10.36 6.25 -7.98
CA LEU A 256 -9.94 7.46 -7.28
C LEU A 256 -9.89 8.70 -8.18
N GLY A 257 -10.17 8.59 -9.47
CA GLY A 257 -10.06 9.70 -10.44
C GLY A 257 -8.63 10.04 -10.82
N VAL A 258 -7.71 9.09 -10.67
CA VAL A 258 -6.30 9.20 -11.07
C VAL A 258 -6.15 8.58 -12.46
N TYR A 259 -5.49 9.29 -13.38
CA TYR A 259 -5.26 8.82 -14.74
C TYR A 259 -3.76 8.60 -15.00
N TRP A 260 -3.45 7.65 -15.87
CA TRP A 260 -2.07 7.34 -16.24
C TRP A 260 -1.54 8.37 -17.24
N ILE A 261 -0.41 8.99 -16.92
CA ILE A 261 0.34 9.87 -17.83
C ILE A 261 1.38 9.05 -18.58
N GLU A 262 2.05 8.13 -17.88
CA GLU A 262 3.04 7.23 -18.43
C GLU A 262 2.76 5.82 -17.90
N PHE A 263 2.51 4.88 -18.80
CA PHE A 263 2.35 3.47 -18.45
C PHE A 263 3.18 2.62 -19.42
N ASN A 264 4.49 2.56 -19.19
CA ASN A 264 5.42 1.88 -20.08
C ASN A 264 6.00 0.64 -19.41
N ARG A 265 5.56 -0.53 -19.88
CA ARG A 265 6.00 -1.85 -19.39
C ARG A 265 7.39 -2.26 -19.90
N THR A 266 7.85 -1.67 -21.00
CA THR A 266 9.15 -2.00 -21.59
C THR A 266 10.27 -1.28 -20.87
N THR A 267 10.05 -0.03 -20.46
CA THR A 267 11.01 0.79 -19.73
C THR A 267 10.80 0.78 -18.22
N ASP A 268 9.81 0.02 -17.73
CA ASP A 268 9.43 -0.08 -16.32
C ASP A 268 9.13 1.29 -15.66
N ARG A 269 8.56 2.22 -16.43
CA ARG A 269 8.21 3.56 -15.98
C ARG A 269 6.69 3.73 -15.88
N TYR A 270 6.24 4.10 -14.69
CA TYR A 270 4.83 4.25 -14.40
C TYR A 270 4.60 5.57 -13.65
N ARG A 271 3.74 6.43 -14.19
CA ARG A 271 3.31 7.68 -13.57
C ARG A 271 1.83 7.91 -13.81
N ALA A 272 1.09 8.12 -12.73
CA ALA A 272 -0.31 8.52 -12.75
C ALA A 272 -0.51 9.76 -11.88
N GLU A 273 -1.45 10.60 -12.27
CA GLU A 273 -1.83 11.79 -11.52
C GLU A 273 -3.33 12.06 -11.69
N GLY A 274 -3.96 12.61 -10.68
CA GLY A 274 -5.35 13.06 -10.78
C GLY A 274 -6.03 13.12 -9.42
N ASN A 275 -7.06 13.94 -9.33
CA ASN A 275 -7.89 14.10 -8.13
C ASN A 275 -7.12 14.29 -6.81
N GLY A 276 -5.98 15.01 -6.85
CA GLY A 276 -5.14 15.27 -5.67
C GLY A 276 -4.18 14.15 -5.28
N TYR A 277 -4.07 13.09 -6.09
CA TYR A 277 -3.15 11.97 -5.89
C TYR A 277 -2.12 11.82 -7.01
N THR A 278 -0.91 11.43 -6.64
CA THR A 278 0.15 11.06 -7.59
C THR A 278 0.64 9.66 -7.26
N VAL A 279 0.88 8.88 -8.31
CA VAL A 279 1.39 7.52 -8.20
C VAL A 279 2.58 7.35 -9.11
N THR A 280 3.68 6.90 -8.53
CA THR A 280 4.88 6.54 -9.27
C THR A 280 5.15 5.06 -9.07
N GLY A 281 5.61 4.39 -10.12
CA GLY A 281 5.99 2.98 -10.06
C GLY A 281 7.39 2.79 -10.61
N GLU A 282 8.13 1.91 -9.96
CA GLU A 282 9.47 1.49 -10.37
C GLU A 282 9.64 -0.01 -10.19
N LYS A 283 10.58 -0.59 -10.92
CA LYS A 283 10.94 -2.00 -10.75
C LYS A 283 11.91 -2.16 -9.59
N VAL A 284 11.54 -3.03 -8.67
CA VAL A 284 12.33 -3.41 -7.50
C VAL A 284 12.77 -4.85 -7.67
N SER A 285 14.09 -5.08 -7.62
CA SER A 285 14.66 -6.43 -7.61
C SER A 285 13.97 -7.29 -6.54
N ASP A 286 13.64 -8.53 -6.88
CA ASP A 286 13.00 -9.53 -6.02
C ASP A 286 11.52 -9.31 -5.65
N LEU A 287 10.93 -8.13 -5.90
CA LEU A 287 9.51 -7.83 -5.61
C LEU A 287 8.65 -7.55 -6.84
N GLY A 288 9.26 -7.27 -7.99
CA GLY A 288 8.54 -6.89 -9.21
C GLY A 288 8.35 -5.38 -9.30
N ILE A 289 7.12 -4.92 -9.54
CA ILE A 289 6.81 -3.49 -9.67
C ILE A 289 6.30 -2.97 -8.33
N MET A 290 6.95 -1.94 -7.81
CA MET A 290 6.53 -1.26 -6.58
C MET A 290 5.92 0.09 -6.92
N PHE A 291 4.70 0.32 -6.44
CA PHE A 291 4.01 1.60 -6.58
C PHE A 291 4.09 2.40 -5.27
N THR A 292 4.38 3.68 -5.41
CA THR A 292 4.34 4.68 -4.34
C THR A 292 3.16 5.60 -4.58
N PHE A 293 2.19 5.56 -3.67
CA PHE A 293 1.02 6.43 -3.66
C PHE A 293 1.25 7.64 -2.75
N GLN A 294 0.99 8.84 -3.25
CA GLN A 294 1.18 10.08 -2.51
C GLN A 294 -0.02 11.01 -2.73
N VAL A 295 -0.33 11.79 -1.69
CA VAL A 295 -1.34 12.84 -1.71
C VAL A 295 -0.60 14.16 -1.93
N TYR A 296 -0.99 14.92 -2.94
CA TYR A 296 -0.37 16.21 -3.26
C TYR A 296 -1.39 17.37 -3.30
N GLY A 297 -2.69 17.07 -3.28
CA GLY A 297 -3.75 18.07 -3.34
C GLY A 297 -5.08 17.57 -2.78
N HIS A 298 -6.10 18.40 -2.92
CA HIS A 298 -7.45 18.09 -2.46
C HIS A 298 -8.15 17.12 -3.42
N SER A 299 -8.78 16.08 -2.87
CA SER A 299 -9.60 15.12 -3.62
C SER A 299 -11.08 15.50 -3.58
N ARG A 300 -11.80 15.34 -4.69
CA ARG A 300 -13.24 15.60 -4.77
C ARG A 300 -13.95 14.35 -5.31
N PHE A 301 -14.89 13.81 -4.52
CA PHE A 301 -15.61 12.58 -4.82
C PHE A 301 -17.12 12.80 -4.91
N GLU A 302 -17.50 13.82 -5.70
CA GLU A 302 -18.87 14.27 -5.87
C GLU A 302 -19.40 13.83 -7.25
N SER A 303 -19.87 14.78 -8.08
CA SER A 303 -20.45 14.52 -9.40
C SER A 303 -19.50 13.93 -10.43
N ASN A 304 -18.19 14.11 -10.24
CA ASN A 304 -17.13 13.63 -11.13
C ASN A 304 -16.58 12.25 -10.75
N ARG A 305 -17.20 11.56 -9.78
CA ARG A 305 -16.74 10.24 -9.34
C ARG A 305 -17.01 9.16 -10.41
N VAL A 306 -16.06 8.24 -10.54
CA VAL A 306 -16.25 6.98 -11.25
C VAL A 306 -17.10 6.03 -10.40
N ILE A 307 -18.19 5.53 -10.96
CA ILE A 307 -19.06 4.54 -10.31
C ILE A 307 -18.36 3.17 -10.40
N PRO A 308 -18.24 2.42 -9.29
CA PRO A 308 -17.51 1.15 -9.26
C PRO A 308 -18.35 0.05 -9.91
N VAL A 309 -18.31 0.00 -11.24
CA VAL A 309 -18.95 -1.02 -12.07
C VAL A 309 -17.90 -1.79 -12.86
N ASP A 310 -18.24 -3.00 -13.30
CA ASP A 310 -17.29 -3.85 -14.02
C ASP A 310 -16.86 -3.24 -15.37
N GLU A 311 -17.71 -2.41 -15.98
CA GLU A 311 -17.41 -1.66 -17.20
C GLU A 311 -16.23 -0.71 -17.01
N THR A 312 -15.97 -0.24 -15.78
CA THR A 312 -14.77 0.55 -15.47
C THR A 312 -13.49 -0.24 -15.79
N LYS A 313 -13.50 -1.56 -15.60
CA LYS A 313 -12.34 -2.41 -15.94
C LYS A 313 -12.10 -2.43 -17.44
N GLU A 314 -13.16 -2.53 -18.23
CA GLU A 314 -13.06 -2.54 -19.70
C GLU A 314 -12.42 -1.23 -20.19
N LEU A 315 -12.94 -0.10 -19.70
CA LEU A 315 -12.45 1.24 -20.04
C LEU A 315 -10.98 1.44 -19.64
N CYS A 316 -10.57 0.93 -18.48
CA CYS A 316 -9.17 1.01 -18.02
C CYS A 316 -8.16 0.35 -18.98
N PHE A 317 -8.62 -0.60 -19.80
CA PHE A 317 -7.79 -1.32 -20.77
C PHE A 317 -8.17 -0.99 -22.22
N GLY A 318 -8.86 0.13 -22.47
CA GLY A 318 -9.18 0.60 -23.82
C GLY A 318 -10.38 -0.09 -24.47
N PHE A 319 -11.08 -0.98 -23.77
CA PHE A 319 -12.29 -1.61 -24.28
C PHE A 319 -13.50 -0.72 -23.99
N VAL A 320 -14.23 -0.35 -25.04
CA VAL A 320 -15.42 0.47 -24.95
C VAL A 320 -16.63 -0.35 -25.42
N PRO A 321 -17.57 -0.70 -24.52
CA PRO A 321 -18.79 -1.40 -24.91
C PRO A 321 -19.68 -0.48 -25.75
N THR A 322 -20.33 -1.04 -26.77
CA THR A 322 -21.30 -0.31 -27.60
C THR A 322 -22.74 -0.72 -27.28
N ILE A 323 -23.69 -0.02 -27.90
CA ILE A 323 -25.12 -0.35 -27.85
C ILE A 323 -25.46 -1.74 -28.41
N TYR A 324 -24.54 -2.38 -29.13
CA TYR A 324 -24.74 -3.71 -29.72
C TYR A 324 -24.33 -4.86 -28.78
N LYS A 325 -23.72 -4.55 -27.62
CA LYS A 325 -23.28 -5.56 -26.66
C LYS A 325 -24.47 -6.30 -26.05
N SER A 326 -24.46 -7.63 -26.13
CA SER A 326 -25.44 -8.49 -25.44
C SER A 326 -25.21 -8.45 -23.93
N ASN A 327 -26.28 -8.27 -23.15
CA ASN A 327 -26.26 -8.18 -21.68
C ASN A 327 -25.94 -9.51 -20.95
N SER A 328 -25.42 -10.53 -21.65
CA SER A 328 -25.47 -11.91 -21.18
C SER A 328 -24.31 -12.38 -20.27
N ASP A 329 -23.17 -11.67 -20.17
CA ASP A 329 -22.14 -11.99 -19.16
C ASP A 329 -21.18 -10.81 -18.89
N SER A 330 -21.43 -10.03 -17.83
CA SER A 330 -20.65 -8.82 -17.45
C SER A 330 -19.42 -9.09 -16.57
N ARG A 331 -19.18 -10.35 -16.16
CA ARG A 331 -18.24 -10.66 -15.07
C ARG A 331 -16.81 -10.90 -15.50
N ARG A 332 -16.57 -11.13 -16.79
CA ARG A 332 -15.24 -11.37 -17.36
C ARG A 332 -15.25 -10.85 -18.79
N LEU A 333 -14.23 -10.06 -19.14
CA LEU A 333 -13.82 -9.88 -20.53
C LEU A 333 -13.57 -11.28 -21.10
N LYS A 334 -14.58 -11.89 -21.74
CA LYS A 334 -14.35 -12.99 -22.67
C LYS A 334 -13.75 -12.31 -23.90
N LEU A 335 -12.45 -12.03 -23.81
CA LEU A 335 -11.63 -11.81 -24.98
C LEU A 335 -11.69 -13.15 -25.70
N SER A 336 -12.65 -13.30 -26.61
CA SER A 336 -12.55 -14.32 -27.63
C SER A 336 -11.18 -14.09 -28.26
N ASN A 337 -10.26 -15.02 -28.07
CA ASN A 337 -8.94 -14.97 -28.71
C ASN A 337 -9.04 -14.97 -30.25
N ASP A 338 -10.25 -15.09 -30.80
CA ASP A 338 -10.60 -14.93 -32.19
C ASP A 338 -11.36 -13.61 -32.39
N GLU A 339 -10.67 -12.62 -32.98
CA GLU A 339 -11.14 -11.46 -33.75
C GLU A 339 -12.42 -10.73 -33.26
N PRO A 340 -12.36 -9.42 -32.92
CA PRO A 340 -13.57 -8.61 -32.78
C PRO A 340 -14.20 -8.39 -34.18
N LYS A 341 -14.92 -9.39 -34.69
CA LYS A 341 -15.73 -9.27 -35.92
C LYS A 341 -17.03 -8.51 -35.69
N ASP A 342 -17.36 -8.20 -34.45
CA ASP A 342 -18.64 -7.63 -34.06
C ASP A 342 -18.45 -6.25 -33.43
N LEU A 343 -19.31 -5.31 -33.82
CA LEU A 343 -19.33 -3.92 -33.32
C LEU A 343 -19.75 -3.82 -31.85
N SER A 344 -19.94 -4.94 -31.15
CA SER A 344 -20.31 -5.02 -29.74
C SER A 344 -19.28 -4.39 -28.79
N ILE A 345 -17.99 -4.49 -29.10
CA ILE A 345 -16.89 -3.93 -28.30
C ILE A 345 -15.89 -3.26 -29.23
N LEU A 346 -15.56 -2.00 -28.93
CA LEU A 346 -14.50 -1.25 -29.62
C LEU A 346 -13.22 -1.31 -28.80
N ASN A 347 -12.06 -1.39 -29.46
CA ASN A 347 -10.77 -1.45 -28.79
C ASN A 347 -9.90 -0.24 -29.17
N PHE A 348 -9.53 0.54 -28.15
CA PHE A 348 -8.71 1.74 -28.29
C PHE A 348 -7.44 1.68 -27.43
N ALA A 349 -6.97 0.49 -27.04
CA ALA A 349 -5.84 0.36 -26.13
C ALA A 349 -4.50 0.75 -26.78
N SER A 350 -4.35 0.54 -28.10
CA SER A 350 -3.17 0.91 -28.88
C SER A 350 -3.55 1.54 -30.22
N ARG A 351 -2.60 2.23 -30.86
CA ARG A 351 -2.82 2.80 -32.20
C ARG A 351 -3.23 1.74 -33.23
N HIS A 352 -2.61 0.57 -33.16
CA HIS A 352 -2.95 -0.56 -34.00
C HIS A 352 -4.41 -1.00 -33.82
N GLU A 353 -4.86 -1.19 -32.59
CA GLU A 353 -6.26 -1.58 -32.30
C GLU A 353 -7.26 -0.46 -32.65
N VAL A 354 -6.87 0.81 -32.51
CA VAL A 354 -7.67 1.94 -33.01
C VAL A 354 -7.85 1.82 -34.53
N ALA A 355 -6.78 1.51 -35.27
CA ALA A 355 -6.85 1.33 -36.72
C ALA A 355 -7.78 0.16 -37.11
N GLU A 356 -7.66 -0.99 -36.45
CA GLU A 356 -8.56 -2.14 -36.66
C GLU A 356 -10.02 -1.80 -36.35
N THR A 357 -10.27 -1.08 -35.25
CA THR A 357 -11.60 -0.62 -34.87
C THR A 357 -12.19 0.35 -35.91
N LEU A 358 -11.38 1.24 -36.47
CA LEU A 358 -11.82 2.15 -37.54
C LEU A 358 -12.17 1.39 -38.83
N VAL A 359 -11.43 0.34 -39.17
CA VAL A 359 -11.77 -0.56 -40.29
C VAL A 359 -13.11 -1.25 -40.04
N LEU A 360 -13.33 -1.77 -38.82
CA LEU A 360 -14.57 -2.43 -38.43
C LEU A 360 -15.79 -1.49 -38.52
N ILE A 361 -15.63 -0.22 -38.17
CA ILE A 361 -16.68 0.81 -38.29
C ILE A 361 -16.93 1.20 -39.76
N GLY A 362 -16.02 0.86 -40.68
CA GLY A 362 -16.13 1.21 -42.10
C GLY A 362 -15.52 2.56 -42.47
N CYS A 363 -14.56 3.05 -41.68
CA CYS A 363 -13.81 4.27 -42.03
C CYS A 363 -12.92 4.06 -43.27
N ASN A 364 -12.64 5.15 -43.98
CA ASN A 364 -11.81 5.10 -45.18
C ASN A 364 -10.34 4.77 -44.85
N THR A 365 -9.61 4.27 -45.85
CA THR A 365 -8.19 3.88 -45.71
C THR A 365 -7.30 5.03 -45.26
N ASN A 366 -7.60 6.28 -45.67
CA ASN A 366 -6.82 7.45 -45.27
C ASN A 366 -6.92 7.70 -43.76
N THR A 367 -8.12 7.57 -43.19
CA THR A 367 -8.39 7.74 -41.76
C THR A 367 -7.72 6.64 -40.95
N VAL A 368 -7.80 5.39 -41.40
CA VAL A 368 -7.15 4.24 -40.77
C VAL A 368 -5.63 4.40 -40.77
N ASN A 369 -5.04 4.86 -41.88
CA ASN A 369 -3.60 5.06 -42.02
C ASN A 369 -3.03 6.13 -41.06
N TYR A 370 -3.84 7.02 -40.49
CA TYR A 370 -3.35 7.94 -39.46
C TYR A 370 -2.92 7.22 -38.17
N PHE A 371 -3.43 6.01 -37.93
CA PHE A 371 -3.16 5.21 -36.74
C PHE A 371 -2.25 4.00 -37.01
N SER A 372 -1.63 3.91 -38.19
CA SER A 372 -0.63 2.87 -38.46
C SER A 372 0.64 3.09 -37.65
N ASP A 373 1.39 2.02 -37.39
CA ASP A 373 2.68 2.09 -36.64
C ASP A 373 3.74 2.96 -37.34
N SER A 374 3.58 3.16 -38.65
CA SER A 374 4.44 4.01 -39.49
C SER A 374 3.99 5.47 -39.57
N SER A 375 2.86 5.83 -38.97
CA SER A 375 2.27 7.17 -39.06
C SER A 375 3.01 8.18 -38.19
N THR A 376 3.37 9.32 -38.79
CA THR A 376 3.93 10.49 -38.11
C THR A 376 2.85 11.46 -37.59
N ALA A 377 1.56 11.13 -37.78
CA ALA A 377 0.47 12.00 -37.38
C ALA A 377 0.41 12.16 -35.86
N GLN A 378 0.31 13.41 -35.41
CA GLN A 378 0.09 13.71 -34.00
C GLN A 378 -1.39 13.52 -33.68
N VAL A 379 -1.68 12.45 -32.95
CA VAL A 379 -3.00 12.22 -32.35
C VAL A 379 -2.98 12.84 -30.96
N SER A 380 -3.89 13.78 -30.70
CA SER A 380 -4.13 14.34 -29.39
C SER A 380 -5.58 14.09 -28.97
N HIS A 381 -5.82 13.96 -27.67
CA HIS A 381 -7.17 13.83 -27.16
C HIS A 381 -7.89 15.19 -27.26
N LEU A 382 -9.09 15.18 -27.83
CA LEU A 382 -9.96 16.36 -28.01
C LEU A 382 -10.35 17.04 -26.69
N PHE A 383 -10.30 16.28 -25.60
CA PHE A 383 -10.36 16.78 -24.24
C PHE A 383 -8.95 16.72 -23.64
N PRO A 384 -8.08 17.69 -23.95
CA PRO A 384 -6.90 17.86 -23.12
C PRO A 384 -7.43 18.16 -21.72
N SER A 385 -7.09 17.31 -20.75
CA SER A 385 -7.12 17.74 -19.36
C SER A 385 -6.43 19.09 -19.34
N LYS A 386 -7.14 20.16 -18.95
CA LYS A 386 -6.47 21.45 -18.78
C LYS A 386 -5.22 21.17 -17.94
N PRO A 387 -4.02 21.56 -18.39
CA PRO A 387 -2.90 21.61 -17.48
C PRO A 387 -3.35 22.53 -16.34
N LEU A 388 -3.42 21.98 -15.13
CA LEU A 388 -3.66 22.75 -13.90
C LEU A 388 -2.44 23.62 -13.63
#